data_AF-A0A7H4N2H7-F1
#
_entry.id   AF-A0A7H4N2H7-F1
#
_cell.length_a   1.000
_cell.length_b   1.000
_cell.length_c   1.000
_cell.angle_alpha   90.00
_cell.angle_beta   90.00
_cell.angle_gamma   90.00
#
_symmetry.space_group_name_H-M   'P 1'
#
loop_
_entity.id
_entity.type
_entity.pdbx_description
1 polymer ?
#
loop_
_entity_poly.entity_id
_entity_poly.type
_entity_poly.pdbx_seq_one_letter_code
_entity_poly.pdbx_strand_id
1 'polypeptide(L)'
;MNSLFASTARGLEELLKTELEGLGAVDCQLVQGGVHFQGDTRLLYQSLMWSRLASRIMLPLGQCSVYSDLDLYLGVQAIPWTEIFSEDATFAVHFSGLNEEIRNSQYGGVEGERRHRRQLYA
;
A
#
# COMPACT_ATOMS: atom_id res chain seq x y z
N MET A 1 13.80 8.33 -4.99
CA MET A 1 13.63 7.92 -3.59
C MET A 1 12.20 7.45 -3.45
N ASN A 2 11.97 6.24 -2.97
CA ASN A 2 10.67 5.63 -2.81
C ASN A 2 10.18 5.88 -1.38
N SER A 3 8.91 6.27 -1.23
CA SER A 3 8.24 6.32 0.06
C SER A 3 7.63 4.95 0.35
N LEU A 4 7.88 4.41 1.52
CA LEU A 4 7.54 3.05 1.92
C LEU A 4 6.82 3.06 3.27
N PHE A 5 6.07 2.00 3.53
CA PHE A 5 5.41 1.79 4.82
C PHE A 5 5.66 0.38 5.32
N ALA A 6 6.16 0.26 6.54
CA ALA A 6 6.35 -1.01 7.23
C ALA A 6 5.36 -1.13 8.39
N SER A 7 4.48 -2.13 8.35
CA SER A 7 3.55 -2.45 9.44
C SER A 7 4.21 -3.34 10.49
N THR A 8 3.85 -3.17 11.76
CA THR A 8 4.30 -4.02 12.87
C THR A 8 3.25 -4.11 13.98
N ALA A 9 3.47 -4.98 14.96
CA ALA A 9 2.63 -5.06 16.14
C ALA A 9 2.75 -3.79 17.00
N ARG A 10 1.65 -3.39 17.62
CA ARG A 10 1.62 -2.23 18.52
C ARG A 10 2.65 -2.37 19.64
N GLY A 11 3.46 -1.34 19.85
CA GLY A 11 4.55 -1.30 20.82
C GLY A 11 5.93 -1.66 20.25
N LEU A 12 6.03 -2.12 18.99
CA LEU A 12 7.30 -2.43 18.33
C LEU A 12 7.76 -1.36 17.35
N GLU A 13 7.02 -0.26 17.20
CA GLU A 13 7.26 0.75 16.17
C GLU A 13 8.63 1.42 16.33
N GLU A 14 9.06 1.73 17.54
CA GLU A 14 10.39 2.33 17.80
C GLU A 14 11.54 1.38 17.47
N LEU A 15 11.38 0.10 17.79
CA LEU A 15 12.37 -0.93 17.47
C LEU A 15 12.45 -1.13 15.94
N LEU A 16 11.31 -1.16 15.26
CA LEU A 16 11.27 -1.25 13.80
C LEU A 16 11.91 -0.01 13.15
N LYS A 17 11.65 1.19 13.65
CA LYS A 17 12.31 2.41 13.17
C LYS A 17 13.83 2.30 13.28
N THR A 18 14.33 1.89 14.44
CA THR A 18 15.77 1.74 14.68
C THR A 18 16.38 0.69 13.75
N GLU A 19 15.69 -0.42 13.50
CA GLU A 19 16.11 -1.44 12.53
C GLU A 19 16.20 -0.87 11.12
N LEU A 20 15.17 -0.14 10.67
CA LEU A 20 15.12 0.45 9.33
C LEU A 20 16.20 1.52 9.13
N GLU A 21 16.43 2.39 10.12
CA GLU A 21 17.52 3.38 10.10
C GLU A 21 18.89 2.69 10.03
N GLY A 22 19.07 1.58 10.75
CA GLY A 22 20.28 0.75 10.68
C GLY A 22 20.51 0.10 9.31
N LEU A 23 19.44 -0.14 8.54
CA LEU A 23 19.52 -0.61 7.15
C LEU A 23 19.79 0.53 6.15
N GLY A 24 19.72 1.79 6.59
CA GLY A 24 19.95 2.98 5.77
C GLY A 24 18.67 3.73 5.37
N ALA A 25 17.53 3.43 5.99
CA ALA A 25 16.29 4.17 5.76
C ALA A 25 16.39 5.61 6.27
N VAL A 26 15.74 6.52 5.56
CA VAL A 26 15.72 7.96 5.88
C VAL A 26 14.29 8.45 6.10
N ASP A 27 14.13 9.56 6.80
CA ASP A 27 12.82 10.17 7.11
C ASP A 27 11.83 9.17 7.74
N CYS A 28 12.30 8.44 8.75
CA CYS A 28 11.52 7.43 9.46
C CYS A 28 10.52 8.08 10.43
N GLN A 29 9.23 8.01 10.08
CA GLN A 29 8.11 8.56 10.84
C GLN A 29 7.28 7.45 11.48
N LEU A 30 7.18 7.49 12.81
CA LEU A 30 6.40 6.54 13.58
C LEU A 30 4.91 6.85 13.42
N VAL A 31 4.11 5.81 13.17
CA VAL A 31 2.65 5.87 13.19
C VAL A 31 2.12 4.67 13.97
N GLN A 32 0.87 4.73 14.42
CA GLN A 32 0.30 3.61 15.16
C GLN A 32 0.29 2.33 14.30
N GLY A 33 0.96 1.28 14.74
CA GLY A 33 1.06 0.01 14.01
C GLY A 33 2.06 0.00 12.85
N GLY A 34 2.96 0.98 12.73
CA GLY A 34 3.97 0.95 11.68
C GLY A 34 4.92 2.15 11.60
N VAL A 35 5.73 2.17 10.55
CA VAL A 35 6.73 3.20 10.26
C VAL A 35 6.69 3.56 8.79
N HIS A 36 6.51 4.85 8.48
CA HIS A 36 6.78 5.39 7.16
C HIS A 36 8.26 5.70 7.03
N PHE A 37 8.86 5.37 5.89
CA PHE A 37 10.28 5.63 5.65
C PHE A 37 10.54 5.85 4.16
N GLN A 38 11.67 6.45 3.83
CA GLN A 38 12.11 6.63 2.45
C GLN A 38 13.39 5.83 2.19
N GLY A 39 13.54 5.36 0.95
CA GLY A 39 14.70 4.59 0.52
C GLY A 39 14.83 4.46 -0.99
N ASP A 40 15.99 4.06 -1.48
CA ASP A 40 16.13 3.67 -2.88
C ASP A 40 15.56 2.25 -3.11
N THR A 41 15.56 1.82 -4.37
CA THR A 41 15.05 0.49 -4.73
C THR A 41 15.88 -0.63 -4.08
N ARG A 42 17.18 -0.42 -3.87
CA ARG A 42 18.03 -1.37 -3.15
C ARG A 42 17.57 -1.52 -1.71
N LEU A 43 17.31 -0.42 -1.01
CA LEU A 43 16.83 -0.42 0.37
C LEU A 43 15.43 -1.03 0.50
N LEU A 44 14.54 -0.83 -0.48
CA LEU A 44 13.26 -1.55 -0.54
C LEU A 44 13.48 -3.05 -0.43
N TYR A 45 14.27 -3.64 -1.33
CA TYR A 45 14.54 -5.07 -1.29
C TYR A 45 15.33 -5.50 -0.05
N GLN A 46 16.27 -4.68 0.41
CA GLN A 46 17.03 -4.95 1.63
C GLN A 46 16.11 -5.01 2.86
N SER A 47 15.18 -4.06 3.00
CA SER A 47 14.21 -4.04 4.10
C SER A 47 13.31 -5.28 4.09
N LEU A 48 12.88 -5.75 2.91
CA LEU A 48 12.09 -6.98 2.76
C LEU A 48 12.86 -8.24 3.18
N MET A 49 14.17 -8.27 2.95
CA MET A 49 15.01 -9.43 3.25
C MET A 49 15.53 -9.45 4.69
N TRP A 50 15.80 -8.28 5.28
CA TRP A 50 16.52 -8.17 6.54
C TRP A 50 15.67 -7.73 7.74
N SER A 51 14.48 -7.17 7.52
CA SER A 51 13.64 -6.78 8.64
C SER A 51 13.12 -8.02 9.38
N ARG A 52 13.31 -8.05 10.69
CA ARG A 52 12.78 -9.10 11.58
C ARG A 52 11.54 -8.66 12.34
N LEU A 53 11.25 -7.37 12.33
CA LEU A 53 10.17 -6.75 13.08
C LEU A 53 8.97 -6.34 12.22
N ALA A 54 9.17 -6.11 10.91
CA ALA A 54 8.09 -5.76 10.00
C ALA A 54 7.24 -6.99 9.69
N SER A 55 5.92 -6.86 9.86
CA SER A 55 4.95 -7.88 9.43
C SER A 55 4.70 -7.82 7.92
N ARG A 56 4.67 -6.61 7.35
CA ARG A 56 4.53 -6.33 5.91
C ARG A 56 5.21 -5.02 5.58
N ILE A 57 5.88 -4.96 4.42
CA ILE A 57 6.43 -3.73 3.84
C ILE A 57 5.68 -3.48 2.53
N MET A 58 5.17 -2.26 2.37
CA MET A 58 4.29 -1.85 1.29
C MET A 58 4.83 -0.59 0.62
N LEU A 59 4.63 -0.51 -0.70
CA LEU A 59 4.86 0.67 -1.51
C LEU A 59 3.50 1.37 -1.73
N PRO A 60 3.24 2.54 -1.12
CA PRO A 60 2.05 3.31 -1.40
C PRO A 60 2.03 3.78 -2.86
N LEU A 61 0.97 3.43 -3.60
CA LEU A 61 0.84 3.78 -5.02
C LEU A 61 0.13 5.12 -5.27
N GLY A 62 -0.62 5.62 -4.29
CA GLY A 62 -1.36 6.85 -4.42
C GLY A 62 -2.16 7.19 -3.16
N GLN A 63 -2.65 8.42 -3.09
CA GLN A 63 -3.55 8.92 -2.05
C GLN A 63 -4.63 9.78 -2.71
N CYS A 64 -5.88 9.62 -2.30
CA CYS A 64 -6.99 10.44 -2.77
C CYS A 64 -7.98 10.68 -1.64
N SER A 65 -8.68 11.81 -1.70
CA SER A 65 -9.80 12.10 -0.81
C SER A 65 -11.07 11.47 -1.38
N VAL A 66 -11.83 10.78 -0.53
CA VAL A 66 -13.00 10.01 -0.93
C VAL A 66 -14.21 10.46 -0.12
N TYR A 67 -15.17 11.10 -0.79
CA TYR A 67 -16.43 11.57 -0.21
C TYR A 67 -17.66 10.90 -0.84
N SER A 68 -17.45 10.08 -1.85
CA SER A 68 -18.47 9.30 -2.54
C SER A 68 -17.85 8.05 -3.20
N ASP A 69 -18.68 7.10 -3.58
CA ASP A 69 -18.25 5.92 -4.34
C ASP A 69 -17.57 6.30 -5.67
N LEU A 70 -18.02 7.38 -6.29
CA LEU A 70 -17.43 7.88 -7.54
C LEU A 70 -16.00 8.39 -7.33
N ASP A 71 -15.74 9.08 -6.22
CA ASP A 71 -14.40 9.59 -5.91
C ASP A 71 -13.41 8.44 -5.70
N LEU A 72 -13.85 7.37 -5.00
CA LEU A 72 -13.04 6.16 -4.86
C LEU A 72 -12.72 5.56 -6.23
N TYR A 73 -13.75 5.43 -7.08
CA TYR A 73 -13.60 4.85 -8.39
C TYR A 73 -12.59 5.63 -9.25
N LEU A 74 -12.72 6.96 -9.29
CA LEU A 74 -11.84 7.84 -10.04
C LEU A 74 -10.42 7.85 -9.47
N GLY A 75 -10.27 7.86 -8.15
CA GLY A 75 -8.97 7.83 -7.48
C GLY A 75 -8.21 6.53 -7.74
N VAL A 76 -8.90 5.39 -7.71
CA VAL A 76 -8.32 4.09 -8.07
C VAL A 76 -7.97 4.06 -9.56
N GLN A 77 -8.84 4.57 -10.44
CA GLN A 77 -8.59 4.60 -11.89
C GLN A 77 -7.38 5.48 -12.29
N ALA A 78 -7.06 6.50 -11.48
CA ALA A 78 -5.93 7.39 -11.75
C ALA A 78 -4.55 6.71 -11.60
N ILE A 79 -4.47 5.55 -10.96
CA ILE A 79 -3.23 4.78 -10.84
C ILE A 79 -2.97 4.07 -12.19
N PRO A 80 -1.74 4.13 -12.75
CA PRO A 80 -1.42 3.53 -14.04
C PRO A 80 -1.24 2.01 -13.94
N TRP A 81 -2.33 1.28 -13.67
CA TRP A 81 -2.32 -0.16 -13.43
C TRP A 81 -1.70 -0.98 -14.59
N THR A 82 -1.89 -0.53 -15.83
CA THR A 82 -1.36 -1.17 -17.04
C THR A 82 0.16 -1.11 -17.15
N GLU A 83 0.81 -0.18 -16.45
CA GLU A 83 2.28 -0.09 -16.37
C GLU A 83 2.84 -0.97 -15.25
N ILE A 84 2.00 -1.35 -14.28
CA ILE A 84 2.38 -2.09 -13.08
C ILE A 84 2.19 -3.60 -13.27
N PHE A 85 1.10 -4.01 -13.93
CA PHE A 85 0.75 -5.42 -14.11
C PHE A 85 0.92 -5.87 -15.56
N SER A 86 1.49 -7.06 -15.75
CA SER A 86 1.45 -7.80 -17.02
C SER A 86 0.06 -8.40 -17.25
N GLU A 87 -0.28 -8.71 -18.51
CA GLU A 87 -1.60 -9.26 -18.90
C GLU A 87 -2.00 -10.54 -18.12
N ASP A 88 -1.02 -11.39 -17.78
CA ASP A 88 -1.24 -12.64 -17.05
C ASP A 88 -1.17 -12.50 -15.51
N ALA A 89 -0.94 -11.28 -14.99
CA ALA A 89 -0.81 -11.07 -13.56
C ALA A 89 -2.18 -11.17 -12.87
N THR A 90 -2.25 -11.98 -11.82
CA THR A 90 -3.39 -11.97 -10.91
C THR A 90 -3.12 -11.01 -9.75
N PHE A 91 -4.14 -10.29 -9.32
CA PHE A 91 -4.07 -9.43 -8.15
C PHE A 91 -5.34 -9.59 -7.32
N ALA A 92 -5.24 -9.25 -6.04
CA ALA A 92 -6.36 -9.21 -5.12
C ALA A 92 -6.34 -7.88 -4.37
N VAL A 93 -7.51 -7.33 -4.10
CA VAL A 93 -7.65 -6.06 -3.39
C VAL A 93 -8.09 -6.35 -1.95
N HIS A 94 -7.27 -5.93 -0.99
CA HIS A 94 -7.65 -5.89 0.41
C HIS A 94 -7.96 -4.47 0.82
N PHE A 95 -9.19 -4.22 1.28
CA PHE A 95 -9.62 -2.93 1.77
C PHE A 95 -9.91 -3.00 3.27
N SER A 96 -9.25 -2.13 4.02
CA SER A 96 -9.50 -1.92 5.44
C SER A 96 -9.79 -0.44 5.68
N GLY A 97 -11.02 -0.13 6.06
CA GLY A 97 -11.46 1.24 6.32
C GLY A 97 -12.97 1.27 6.44
N LEU A 98 -13.47 2.28 7.14
CA LEU A 98 -14.89 2.57 7.24
C LEU A 98 -15.02 4.08 7.09
N ASN A 99 -15.85 4.52 6.15
CA ASN A 99 -16.31 5.90 6.07
C ASN A 99 -17.86 5.88 5.99
N GLU A 100 -18.53 7.02 6.22
CA GLU A 100 -20.00 7.09 6.19
C GLU A 100 -20.59 6.59 4.86
N GLU A 101 -19.85 6.74 3.77
CA GLU A 101 -20.20 6.26 2.43
C GLU A 101 -19.71 4.83 2.14
N ILE A 102 -18.47 4.48 2.52
CA ILE A 102 -17.92 3.13 2.32
C ILE A 102 -18.22 2.27 3.54
N ARG A 103 -19.44 1.71 3.57
CA ARG A 103 -19.96 0.90 4.69
C ARG A 103 -19.63 -0.59 4.61
N ASN A 104 -19.04 -1.06 3.51
CA ASN A 104 -18.73 -2.48 3.31
C ASN A 104 -17.35 -2.69 2.68
N SER A 105 -16.42 -3.27 3.44
CA SER A 105 -15.06 -3.55 2.99
C SER A 105 -14.99 -4.58 1.85
N GLN A 106 -16.00 -5.43 1.68
CA GLN A 106 -16.09 -6.37 0.56
C GLN A 106 -16.53 -5.68 -0.75
N TYR A 107 -17.27 -4.58 -0.68
CA TYR A 107 -17.75 -3.86 -1.88
C TYR A 107 -16.61 -3.12 -2.59
N GLY A 108 -15.70 -2.50 -1.83
CA GLY A 108 -14.51 -1.83 -2.38
C GLY A 108 -13.55 -2.78 -3.11
N GLY A 109 -13.45 -4.04 -2.66
CA GLY A 109 -12.65 -5.06 -3.36
C GLY A 109 -13.30 -5.57 -4.65
N VAL A 110 -14.63 -5.76 -4.64
CA VAL A 110 -15.38 -6.34 -5.79
C VAL A 110 -15.49 -5.38 -6.97
N GLU A 111 -15.60 -4.07 -6.74
CA GLU A 111 -15.66 -3.08 -7.84
C GLU A 111 -14.32 -2.96 -8.59
N GLY A 112 -13.20 -3.11 -7.87
CA GLY A 112 -11.85 -3.14 -8.46
C GLY A 112 -11.62 -4.36 -9.36
N GLU A 113 -12.09 -5.54 -8.94
CA GLU A 113 -11.93 -6.78 -9.71
C GLU A 113 -12.85 -6.87 -10.95
N ARG A 114 -14.09 -6.38 -10.86
CA ARG A 114 -15.09 -6.55 -11.94
C ARG A 114 -14.76 -5.79 -13.22
N ARG A 115 -13.95 -4.73 -13.16
CA ARG A 115 -13.71 -3.85 -14.32
C ARG A 115 -12.42 -4.14 -15.09
N HIS A 116 -11.41 -4.78 -14.50
CA HIS A 116 -10.24 -5.25 -15.26
C HIS A 116 -10.67 -6.23 -16.38
N ARG A 117 -11.65 -7.09 -16.07
CA ARG A 117 -12.23 -8.03 -17.05
C ARG A 117 -12.99 -7.39 -18.21
N ARG A 118 -13.38 -6.10 -18.13
CA ARG A 118 -14.06 -5.39 -19.22
C ARG A 118 -13.10 -4.58 -20.11
N GLN A 119 -11.87 -4.33 -19.68
CA GLN A 119 -10.85 -3.65 -20.49
C GLN A 119 -10.04 -4.62 -21.36
N LEU A 120 -10.04 -5.91 -21.05
CA LEU A 120 -9.42 -6.95 -21.89
C LEU A 120 -10.27 -7.37 -23.12
N TYR A 121 -11.47 -6.79 -23.29
CA TYR A 121 -12.41 -7.14 -24.36
C TYR A 121 -12.99 -5.91 -25.11
N ALA A 122 -12.34 -4.75 -25.01
CA ALA A 122 -12.68 -3.54 -25.78
C ALA A 122 -11.42 -2.97 -26.43
#